data_AF-A0A7W3WQQ8-F1
#
_entry.id   AF-A0A7W3WQQ8-F1
#
_cell.length_a   1.000
_cell.length_b   1.000
_cell.length_c   1.000
_cell.angle_alpha   90.00
_cell.angle_beta   90.00
_cell.angle_gamma   90.00
#
_symmetry.space_group_name_H-M   'P 1'
#
loop_
_entity.id
_entity.type
_entity.pdbx_description
1 polymer ?
#
loop_
_entity_poly.entity_id
_entity_poly.type
_entity_poly.pdbx_seq_one_letter_code
_entity_poly.pdbx_strand_id
1 'polypeptide(L)'
;MTAHADAPTARTEPAMAHEEGHAALADIVRGALEWVTAHRDRFALPPDVLETHTDLNWSMKPLGELARLSTSITRAAHTVADHRDDPHWRQLAEIARELLDFTWSEIGEGRVLRELARLEPHATYPLEIYAAFASAGLRDERFEEFTGTLVRTRAWASTEQQPNRRLGVLAAEHQARLPSHDDPTEALRRTWLGALPEPWTFDVTAGYALTHTVFHLTDWGARPAGVPADLDTYLHHWLPCWLDSCLEDQQWDLGCELLAVGASLPEPYPPDRHLPVWREVAGRRAPDGSLHEVGAEPPDAFAHRYHSTLAAAFAAALTAASTTRSRPSESAHRDAHPGHPGHPAHAGAHR
;
A
#
# COMPACT_ATOMS: atom_id res chain seq x y z
N MET A 1 -50.32 -6.85 -26.73
CA MET A 1 -49.39 -7.31 -25.67
C MET A 1 -48.25 -8.04 -26.35
N THR A 2 -47.22 -7.30 -26.76
CA THR A 2 -45.98 -7.84 -27.30
C THR A 2 -44.89 -7.52 -26.30
N ALA A 3 -44.40 -8.54 -25.61
CA ALA A 3 -43.27 -8.44 -24.70
C ALA A 3 -42.00 -8.20 -25.53
N HIS A 4 -41.36 -7.04 -25.32
CA HIS A 4 -39.97 -6.86 -25.69
C HIS A 4 -39.13 -7.63 -24.67
N ALA A 5 -38.58 -8.76 -25.09
CA ALA A 5 -37.50 -9.42 -24.37
C ALA A 5 -36.22 -8.61 -24.64
N ASP A 6 -35.71 -7.95 -23.60
CA ASP A 6 -34.38 -7.36 -23.62
C ASP A 6 -33.35 -8.48 -23.81
N ALA A 7 -32.65 -8.43 -24.95
CA ALA A 7 -31.50 -9.29 -25.18
C ALA A 7 -30.37 -8.88 -24.23
N PRO A 8 -29.69 -9.80 -23.53
CA PRO A 8 -28.54 -9.46 -22.72
C PRO A 8 -27.44 -8.91 -23.63
N THR A 9 -27.09 -7.65 -23.44
CA THR A 9 -25.93 -7.01 -24.07
C THR A 9 -24.68 -7.85 -23.78
N ALA A 10 -24.11 -8.45 -24.83
CA ALA A 10 -22.86 -9.17 -24.75
C ALA A 10 -21.77 -8.22 -24.22
N ARG A 11 -21.26 -8.48 -23.02
CA ARG A 11 -20.10 -7.78 -22.47
C ARG A 11 -18.91 -8.07 -23.39
N THR A 12 -18.19 -7.04 -23.80
CA THR A 12 -17.00 -7.17 -24.66
C THR A 12 -15.89 -7.92 -23.92
N GLU A 13 -15.07 -8.71 -24.64
CA GLU A 13 -13.95 -9.50 -24.06
C GLU A 13 -13.03 -8.72 -23.08
N PRO A 14 -12.70 -7.43 -23.29
CA PRO A 14 -11.92 -6.65 -22.34
C PRO A 14 -12.62 -6.48 -20.99
N ALA A 15 -13.95 -6.27 -21.00
CA ALA A 15 -14.73 -6.09 -19.78
C ALA A 15 -14.78 -7.36 -18.94
N MET A 16 -14.86 -8.54 -19.58
CA MET A 16 -14.82 -9.83 -18.86
C MET A 16 -13.43 -10.08 -18.26
N ALA A 17 -12.35 -9.83 -19.00
CA ALA A 17 -10.99 -9.97 -18.48
C ALA A 17 -10.72 -9.05 -17.27
N HIS A 18 -11.31 -7.86 -17.24
CA HIS A 18 -11.25 -6.95 -16.09
C HIS A 18 -12.04 -7.45 -14.88
N GLU A 19 -13.23 -8.02 -15.07
CA GLU A 19 -14.03 -8.59 -13.98
C GLU A 19 -13.39 -9.85 -13.40
N GLU A 20 -12.88 -10.73 -14.25
CA GLU A 20 -12.11 -11.92 -13.84
C GLU A 20 -10.83 -11.54 -13.09
N GLY A 21 -10.12 -10.51 -13.56
CA GLY A 21 -8.97 -9.96 -12.85
C GLY A 21 -9.35 -9.43 -11.46
N HIS A 22 -10.49 -8.75 -11.34
CA HIS A 22 -10.95 -8.21 -10.06
C HIS A 22 -11.35 -9.29 -9.06
N ALA A 23 -12.04 -10.34 -9.53
CA ALA A 23 -12.38 -11.49 -8.70
C ALA A 23 -11.12 -12.24 -8.21
N ALA A 24 -10.12 -12.41 -9.08
CA ALA A 24 -8.84 -13.01 -8.71
C ALA A 24 -8.10 -12.19 -7.64
N LEU A 25 -8.09 -10.86 -7.75
CA LEU A 25 -7.51 -9.99 -6.72
C LEU A 25 -8.24 -10.13 -5.38
N ALA A 26 -9.57 -10.17 -5.39
CA ALA A 26 -10.37 -10.36 -4.18
C ALA A 26 -10.10 -11.72 -3.51
N ASP A 27 -9.87 -12.79 -4.29
CA ASP A 27 -9.49 -14.11 -3.77
C ASP A 27 -8.11 -14.09 -3.07
N ILE A 28 -7.13 -13.40 -3.66
CA ILE A 28 -5.81 -13.22 -3.06
C ILE A 28 -5.91 -12.50 -1.73
N VAL A 29 -6.63 -11.38 -1.68
CA VAL A 29 -6.85 -10.63 -0.43
C VAL A 29 -7.56 -11.50 0.60
N ARG A 30 -8.63 -12.20 0.21
CA ARG A 30 -9.41 -13.07 1.10
C ARG A 30 -8.53 -14.13 1.76
N GLY A 31 -7.88 -14.97 0.97
CA GLY A 31 -7.14 -16.09 1.55
C GLY A 31 -5.92 -15.63 2.36
N ALA A 32 -5.29 -14.51 1.99
CA ALA A 32 -4.23 -13.92 2.81
C ALA A 32 -4.76 -13.41 4.17
N LEU A 33 -5.88 -12.68 4.18
CA LEU A 33 -6.49 -12.19 5.43
C LEU A 33 -7.02 -13.33 6.31
N GLU A 34 -7.59 -14.38 5.72
CA GLU A 34 -8.01 -15.59 6.43
C GLU A 34 -6.79 -16.28 7.08
N TRP A 35 -5.69 -16.43 6.34
CA TRP A 35 -4.45 -17.00 6.88
C TRP A 35 -3.88 -16.16 8.03
N VAL A 36 -3.78 -14.83 7.86
CA VAL A 36 -3.25 -13.92 8.88
C VAL A 36 -4.14 -13.95 10.13
N THR A 37 -5.46 -13.96 9.96
CA THR A 37 -6.42 -14.05 11.07
C THR A 37 -6.24 -15.35 11.86
N ALA A 38 -6.06 -16.48 11.16
CA ALA A 38 -5.80 -17.78 11.79
C ALA A 38 -4.46 -17.84 12.55
N HIS A 39 -3.51 -16.96 12.21
CA HIS A 39 -2.19 -16.88 12.83
C HIS A 39 -1.99 -15.63 13.68
N ARG A 40 -3.05 -14.87 13.99
CA ARG A 40 -2.95 -13.57 14.68
C ARG A 40 -2.20 -13.63 16.01
N ASP A 41 -2.28 -14.75 16.74
CA ASP A 41 -1.61 -14.95 18.03
C ASP A 41 -0.07 -14.92 17.89
N ARG A 42 0.46 -15.15 16.68
CA ARG A 42 1.89 -15.05 16.37
C ARG A 42 2.39 -13.61 16.21
N PHE A 43 1.47 -12.65 16.12
CA PHE A 43 1.75 -11.21 16.11
C PHE A 43 1.56 -10.56 17.48
N ALA A 44 1.05 -11.32 18.46
CA ALA A 44 0.79 -10.80 19.80
C ALA A 44 2.10 -10.43 20.50
N LEU A 45 2.09 -9.34 21.26
CA LEU A 45 3.26 -8.92 22.01
C LEU A 45 3.43 -9.82 23.24
N PRO A 46 4.67 -10.22 23.56
CA PRO A 46 4.89 -10.98 24.78
C PRO A 46 4.69 -10.08 26.01
N PRO A 47 4.28 -10.64 27.17
CA PRO A 47 3.99 -9.85 28.38
C PRO A 47 5.17 -8.99 28.88
N ASP A 48 6.39 -9.38 28.53
CA ASP A 48 7.67 -8.75 28.88
C ASP A 48 8.24 -7.88 27.74
N VAL A 49 7.40 -7.39 26.80
CA VAL A 49 7.85 -6.56 25.66
C VAL A 49 8.65 -5.30 26.04
N LEU A 50 8.51 -4.81 27.28
CA LEU A 50 9.26 -3.64 27.79
C LEU A 50 10.58 -4.01 28.48
N GLU A 51 10.86 -5.30 28.64
CA GLU A 51 12.09 -5.77 29.27
C GLU A 51 13.25 -5.81 28.28
N THR A 52 14.45 -5.43 28.75
CA THR A 52 15.66 -5.29 27.90
C THR A 52 16.14 -6.56 27.19
N HIS A 53 15.64 -7.73 27.59
CA HIS A 53 16.01 -9.02 27.00
C HIS A 53 15.07 -9.48 25.89
N THR A 54 13.95 -8.77 25.68
CA THR A 54 12.97 -9.11 24.66
C THR A 54 13.48 -8.72 23.29
N ASP A 55 13.40 -9.63 22.33
CA ASP A 55 13.75 -9.34 20.94
C ASP A 55 12.65 -8.48 20.30
N LEU A 56 12.87 -7.17 20.28
CA LEU A 56 11.97 -6.20 19.67
C LEU A 56 11.88 -6.36 18.15
N ASN A 57 12.92 -6.88 17.48
CA ASN A 57 12.85 -7.12 16.04
C ASN A 57 11.84 -8.21 15.71
N TRP A 58 11.75 -9.28 16.50
CA TRP A 58 10.80 -10.37 16.23
C TRP A 58 9.42 -10.17 16.86
N SER A 59 9.28 -9.25 17.81
CA SER A 59 7.97 -8.92 18.42
C SER A 59 7.32 -7.69 17.81
N MET A 60 8.03 -6.55 17.71
CA MET A 60 7.44 -5.29 17.25
C MET A 60 7.34 -5.19 15.72
N LYS A 61 8.30 -5.75 14.97
CA LYS A 61 8.31 -5.64 13.51
C LYS A 61 7.09 -6.31 12.87
N PRO A 62 6.76 -7.60 13.16
CA PRO A 62 5.58 -8.22 12.55
C PRO A 62 4.28 -7.49 12.92
N LEU A 63 4.15 -7.02 14.16
CA LEU A 63 2.98 -6.25 14.60
C LEU A 63 2.86 -4.92 13.85
N GLY A 64 3.96 -4.19 13.71
CA GLY A 64 4.00 -2.91 12.99
C GLY A 64 3.66 -3.07 11.50
N GLU A 65 4.17 -4.13 10.87
CA GLU A 65 3.85 -4.48 9.49
C GLU A 65 2.38 -4.87 9.33
N LEU A 66 1.84 -5.69 10.24
CA LEU A 66 0.41 -6.02 10.26
C LEU A 66 -0.45 -4.76 10.39
N ALA A 67 -0.14 -3.88 11.35
CA ALA A 67 -0.89 -2.62 11.54
C ALA A 67 -0.85 -1.74 10.28
N ARG A 68 0.33 -1.60 9.67
CA ARG A 68 0.52 -0.77 8.49
C ARG A 68 -0.23 -1.32 7.28
N LEU A 69 -0.05 -2.59 6.97
CA LEU A 69 -0.65 -3.20 5.79
C LEU A 69 -2.16 -3.36 5.94
N SER A 70 -2.66 -3.70 7.14
CA SER A 70 -4.09 -3.67 7.44
C SER A 70 -4.71 -2.30 7.22
N THR A 71 -4.05 -1.22 7.67
CA THR A 71 -4.54 0.15 7.43
C THR A 71 -4.71 0.45 5.94
N SER A 72 -3.72 0.08 5.11
CA SER A 72 -3.79 0.29 3.68
C SER A 72 -4.81 -0.60 2.98
N ILE A 73 -4.90 -1.88 3.36
CA ILE A 73 -5.87 -2.83 2.82
C ILE A 73 -7.29 -2.34 3.12
N THR A 74 -7.60 -1.93 4.35
CA THR A 74 -8.92 -1.38 4.71
C THR A 74 -9.30 -0.20 3.83
N ARG A 75 -8.40 0.78 3.64
CA ARG A 75 -8.66 1.96 2.78
C ARG A 75 -8.90 1.59 1.31
N ALA A 76 -8.05 0.71 0.79
CA ALA A 76 -8.15 0.26 -0.60
C ALA A 76 -9.44 -0.54 -0.84
N ALA A 77 -9.76 -1.47 0.07
CA ALA A 77 -10.97 -2.27 0.02
C ALA A 77 -12.25 -1.41 0.12
N HIS A 78 -12.29 -0.39 0.99
CA HIS A 78 -13.40 0.57 1.02
C HIS A 78 -13.53 1.33 -0.29
N THR A 79 -12.41 1.79 -0.89
CA THR A 79 -12.44 2.47 -2.19
C THR A 79 -13.14 1.60 -3.24
N VAL A 80 -12.81 0.30 -3.29
CA VAL A 80 -13.44 -0.64 -4.22
C VAL A 80 -14.92 -0.86 -3.88
N ALA A 81 -15.24 -1.14 -2.61
CA ALA A 81 -16.58 -1.41 -2.15
C ALA A 81 -17.54 -0.25 -2.44
N ASP A 82 -17.11 0.99 -2.23
CA ASP A 82 -17.95 2.18 -2.44
C ASP A 82 -18.19 2.48 -3.91
N HIS A 83 -17.20 2.25 -4.77
CA HIS A 83 -17.31 2.53 -6.21
C HIS A 83 -18.05 1.43 -6.98
N ARG A 84 -18.06 0.20 -6.45
CA ARG A 84 -18.68 -0.97 -7.12
C ARG A 84 -19.94 -1.49 -6.44
N ASP A 85 -20.28 -0.97 -5.27
CA ASP A 85 -21.28 -1.54 -4.35
C ASP A 85 -21.07 -3.05 -4.13
N ASP A 86 -19.80 -3.43 -3.92
CA ASP A 86 -19.40 -4.84 -3.79
C ASP A 86 -19.34 -5.25 -2.30
N PRO A 87 -20.28 -6.09 -1.82
CA PRO A 87 -20.30 -6.53 -0.42
C PRO A 87 -19.10 -7.40 -0.05
N HIS A 88 -18.44 -8.07 -1.00
CA HIS A 88 -17.24 -8.86 -0.71
C HIS A 88 -16.08 -7.96 -0.30
N TRP A 89 -15.84 -6.87 -1.03
CA TRP A 89 -14.79 -5.92 -0.67
C TRP A 89 -15.09 -5.20 0.64
N ARG A 90 -16.38 -4.96 0.95
CA ARG A 90 -16.79 -4.45 2.27
C ARG A 90 -16.40 -5.42 3.39
N GLN A 91 -16.68 -6.72 3.22
CA GLN A 91 -16.26 -7.76 4.18
C GLN A 91 -14.73 -7.82 4.34
N LEU A 92 -13.97 -7.73 3.26
CA LEU A 92 -12.50 -7.71 3.32
C LEU A 92 -11.97 -6.48 4.07
N ALA A 93 -12.61 -5.32 3.90
CA ALA A 93 -12.26 -4.10 4.63
C ALA A 93 -12.46 -4.28 6.14
N GLU A 94 -13.56 -4.92 6.56
CA GLU A 94 -13.85 -5.22 7.97
C GLU A 94 -12.83 -6.19 8.57
N ILE A 95 -12.46 -7.28 7.87
CA ILE A 95 -11.44 -8.23 8.37
C ILE A 95 -10.10 -7.51 8.58
N ALA A 96 -9.66 -6.70 7.61
CA ALA A 96 -8.44 -5.91 7.74
C ALA A 96 -8.54 -4.90 8.89
N ARG A 97 -9.72 -4.31 9.12
CA ARG A 97 -9.95 -3.39 10.23
C ARG A 97 -9.86 -4.09 11.58
N GLU A 98 -10.43 -5.28 11.72
CA GLU A 98 -10.34 -6.10 12.93
C GLU A 98 -8.89 -6.46 13.27
N LEU A 99 -8.06 -6.76 12.26
CA LEU A 99 -6.62 -6.99 12.46
C LEU A 99 -5.89 -5.72 12.92
N LEU A 100 -6.25 -4.55 12.39
CA LEU A 100 -5.71 -3.28 12.87
C LEU A 100 -6.11 -3.01 14.33
N ASP A 101 -7.39 -3.22 14.68
CA ASP A 101 -7.89 -3.04 16.04
C ASP A 101 -7.21 -4.01 17.03
N PHE A 102 -6.95 -5.24 16.60
CA PHE A 102 -6.13 -6.20 17.34
C PHE A 102 -4.74 -5.61 17.64
N THR A 103 -4.01 -5.15 16.61
CA THR A 103 -2.66 -4.59 16.83
C THR A 103 -2.67 -3.32 17.71
N TRP A 104 -3.74 -2.52 17.67
CA TRP A 104 -3.91 -1.35 18.54
C TRP A 104 -4.11 -1.75 20.00
N SER A 105 -4.90 -2.80 20.25
CA SER A 105 -5.09 -3.37 21.58
C SER A 105 -3.78 -3.96 22.13
N GLU A 106 -3.02 -4.68 21.31
CA GLU A 106 -1.73 -5.28 21.71
C GLU A 106 -0.72 -4.24 22.21
N ILE A 107 -0.65 -3.07 21.59
CA ILE A 107 0.21 -1.97 22.06
C ILE A 107 -0.42 -1.15 23.20
N GLY A 108 -1.52 -1.63 23.78
CA GLY A 108 -2.24 -0.98 24.88
C GLY A 108 -2.71 0.42 24.49
N GLU A 109 -3.26 0.57 23.29
CA GLU A 109 -3.76 1.83 22.75
C GLU A 109 -2.71 2.95 22.76
N GLY A 110 -1.49 2.62 22.31
CA GLY A 110 -0.35 3.56 22.25
C GLY A 110 0.53 3.57 23.50
N ARG A 111 0.06 3.01 24.63
CA ARG A 111 0.83 2.97 25.89
C ARG A 111 2.19 2.30 25.73
N VAL A 112 2.27 1.15 25.06
CA VAL A 112 3.52 0.41 24.88
C VAL A 112 4.52 1.24 24.07
N LEU A 113 4.08 1.84 22.97
CA LEU A 113 4.94 2.70 22.14
C LEU A 113 5.46 3.91 22.91
N ARG A 114 4.64 4.49 23.80
CA ARG A 114 5.04 5.60 24.66
C ARG A 114 6.11 5.20 25.66
N GLU A 115 5.99 4.03 26.29
CA GLU A 115 7.02 3.54 27.21
C GLU A 115 8.30 3.18 26.46
N LEU A 116 8.22 2.54 25.29
CA LEU A 116 9.39 2.28 24.44
C LEU A 116 10.09 3.57 24.02
N ALA A 117 9.37 4.60 23.59
CA ALA A 117 9.95 5.89 23.25
C ALA A 117 10.60 6.61 24.46
N ARG A 118 10.15 6.32 25.69
CA ARG A 118 10.78 6.82 26.92
C ARG A 118 12.06 6.07 27.28
N LEU A 119 12.06 4.75 27.09
CA LEU A 119 13.22 3.89 27.35
C LEU A 119 14.31 4.11 26.30
N GLU A 120 13.91 4.31 25.05
CA GLU A 120 14.78 4.44 23.88
C GLU A 120 14.48 5.74 23.10
N PRO A 121 14.76 6.93 23.66
CA PRO A 121 14.41 8.21 23.04
C PRO A 121 15.15 8.52 21.73
N HIS A 122 16.13 7.69 21.36
CA HIS A 122 16.86 7.75 20.10
C HIS A 122 16.27 6.84 19.01
N ALA A 123 15.43 5.88 19.39
CA ALA A 123 14.84 4.93 18.46
C ALA A 123 13.65 5.55 17.73
N THR A 124 13.59 5.38 16.41
CA THR A 124 12.52 5.95 15.58
C THR A 124 11.35 5.00 15.36
N TYR A 125 11.58 3.69 15.55
CA TYR A 125 10.57 2.66 15.29
C TYR A 125 9.25 2.86 16.07
N PRO A 126 9.20 3.38 17.33
CA PRO A 126 7.93 3.60 18.00
C PRO A 126 7.05 4.60 17.25
N LEU A 127 7.64 5.67 16.69
CA LEU A 127 6.93 6.65 15.88
C LEU A 127 6.51 6.05 14.53
N GLU A 128 7.39 5.30 13.87
CA GLU A 128 7.09 4.65 12.57
C GLU A 128 5.91 3.68 12.68
N ILE A 129 5.85 2.89 13.77
CA ILE A 129 4.72 2.00 14.08
C ILE A 129 3.48 2.81 14.44
N TYR A 130 3.60 3.80 15.33
CA TYR A 130 2.48 4.67 15.73
C TYR A 130 1.79 5.32 14.53
N ALA A 131 2.57 5.68 13.51
CA ALA A 131 2.07 6.40 12.36
C ALA A 131 1.07 5.58 11.50
N ALA A 132 1.08 4.24 11.59
CA ALA A 132 0.04 3.40 10.99
C ALA A 132 -1.32 3.70 11.64
N PHE A 133 -1.36 3.63 12.97
CA PHE A 133 -2.54 3.92 13.79
C PHE A 133 -3.03 5.36 13.62
N ALA A 134 -2.12 6.33 13.71
CA ALA A 134 -2.44 7.74 13.56
C ALA A 134 -3.09 8.04 12.20
N SER A 135 -2.60 7.39 11.14
CA SER A 135 -3.18 7.51 9.81
C SER A 135 -4.59 6.90 9.73
N ALA A 136 -4.88 5.88 10.53
CA ALA A 136 -6.20 5.27 10.66
C ALA A 136 -7.13 6.00 11.67
N GLY A 137 -6.69 7.12 12.24
CA GLY A 137 -7.45 7.90 13.23
C GLY A 137 -7.37 7.37 14.66
N LEU A 138 -6.60 6.31 14.91
CA LEU A 138 -6.32 5.77 16.24
C LEU A 138 -5.17 6.57 16.86
N ARG A 139 -5.42 7.30 17.94
CA ARG A 139 -4.45 8.26 18.50
C ARG A 139 -4.31 8.13 20.02
N ASP A 140 -3.08 8.30 20.52
CA ASP A 140 -2.75 8.50 21.93
C ASP A 140 -2.16 9.91 22.10
N GLU A 141 -2.93 10.82 22.69
CA GLU A 141 -2.52 12.20 22.93
C GLU A 141 -1.23 12.29 23.78
N ARG A 142 -1.04 11.37 24.73
CA ARG A 142 0.15 11.34 25.59
C ARG A 142 1.39 10.90 24.81
N PHE A 143 1.21 9.99 23.85
CA PHE A 143 2.30 9.62 22.93
C PHE A 143 2.68 10.81 22.06
N GLU A 144 1.70 11.49 21.46
CA GLU A 144 1.95 12.64 20.59
C GLU A 144 2.57 13.83 21.32
N GLU A 145 2.16 14.11 22.55
CA GLU A 145 2.75 15.16 23.38
C GLU A 145 4.24 14.86 23.69
N PHE A 146 4.52 13.63 24.13
CA PHE A 146 5.87 13.20 24.46
C PHE A 146 6.78 13.18 23.22
N THR A 147 6.35 12.50 22.16
CA THR A 147 7.11 12.37 20.91
C THR A 147 7.25 13.73 20.22
N GLY A 148 6.24 14.60 20.30
CA GLY A 148 6.35 15.99 19.84
C GLY A 148 7.50 16.76 20.49
N THR A 149 7.85 16.44 21.73
CA THR A 149 9.05 16.99 22.38
C THR A 149 10.33 16.33 21.89
N LEU A 150 10.33 15.01 21.71
CA LEU A 150 11.50 14.27 21.19
C LEU A 150 11.92 14.72 19.80
N VAL A 151 10.98 14.87 18.86
CA VAL A 151 11.29 15.20 17.45
C VAL A 151 11.94 16.59 17.28
N ARG A 152 11.77 17.48 18.26
CA ARG A 152 12.39 18.82 18.28
C ARG A 152 13.83 18.82 18.80
N THR A 153 14.32 17.69 19.28
CA THR A 153 15.68 17.59 19.82
C THR A 153 16.71 17.52 18.70
N ARG A 154 17.93 18.01 18.97
CA ARG A 154 19.05 17.85 18.04
C ARG A 154 19.44 16.38 17.85
N ALA A 155 19.27 15.57 18.90
CA ALA A 155 19.56 14.14 18.86
C ALA A 155 18.70 13.45 17.81
N TRP A 156 17.39 13.71 17.82
CA TRP A 156 16.45 13.20 16.82
C TRP A 156 16.82 13.64 15.40
N ALA A 157 17.07 14.94 15.20
CA ALA A 157 17.45 15.45 13.89
C ALA A 157 18.77 14.87 13.35
N SER A 158 19.66 14.42 14.25
CA SER A 158 21.00 13.91 13.92
C SER A 158 21.09 12.37 13.93
N THR A 159 19.98 11.65 14.08
CA THR A 159 19.98 10.18 14.02
C THR A 159 20.51 9.69 12.68
N GLU A 160 21.56 8.87 12.71
CA GLU A 160 22.16 8.27 11.51
C GLU A 160 21.23 7.19 10.95
N GLN A 161 20.78 7.35 9.70
CA GLN A 161 19.81 6.47 9.06
C GLN A 161 20.11 6.30 7.58
N GLN A 162 19.71 5.16 7.03
CA GLN A 162 19.64 4.99 5.58
C GLN A 162 18.65 6.00 4.98
N PRO A 163 18.88 6.52 3.76
CA PRO A 163 18.05 7.59 3.20
C PRO A 163 16.55 7.27 3.10
N ASN A 164 16.18 6.05 2.69
CA ASN A 164 14.78 5.62 2.61
C ASN A 164 14.13 5.55 4.00
N ARG A 165 14.88 5.11 5.03
CA ARG A 165 14.40 5.09 6.42
C ARG A 165 14.18 6.49 6.95
N ARG A 166 15.06 7.44 6.65
CA ARG A 166 14.87 8.85 7.03
C ARG A 166 13.61 9.43 6.41
N LEU A 167 13.34 9.14 5.13
CA LEU A 167 12.07 9.52 4.50
C LEU A 167 10.86 8.90 5.21
N GLY A 168 10.97 7.65 5.67
CA GLY A 168 9.96 6.98 6.49
C GLY A 168 9.67 7.68 7.81
N VAL A 169 10.70 8.15 8.52
CA VAL A 169 10.53 8.95 9.74
C VAL A 169 9.80 10.27 9.46
N LEU A 170 10.18 10.98 8.40
CA LEU A 170 9.51 12.23 8.01
C LEU A 170 8.04 11.98 7.64
N ALA A 171 7.74 10.87 6.95
CA ALA A 171 6.37 10.47 6.66
C ALA A 171 5.59 10.13 7.94
N ALA A 172 6.24 9.47 8.91
CA ALA A 172 5.63 9.13 10.19
C ALA A 172 5.33 10.38 11.03
N GLU A 173 6.23 11.37 11.05
CA GLU A 173 5.99 12.68 11.66
C GLU A 173 4.77 13.36 11.07
N HIS A 174 4.68 13.41 9.74
CA HIS A 174 3.54 13.99 9.04
C HIS A 174 2.22 13.26 9.38
N GLN A 175 2.21 11.92 9.33
CA GLN A 175 1.03 11.09 9.67
C GLN A 175 0.59 11.30 11.14
N ALA A 176 1.55 11.42 12.05
CA ALA A 176 1.30 11.73 13.46
C ALA A 176 0.99 13.21 13.73
N ARG A 177 1.03 14.09 12.71
CA ARG A 177 0.85 15.55 12.84
C ARG A 177 1.90 16.22 13.73
N LEU A 178 3.11 15.68 13.72
CA LEU A 178 4.26 16.23 14.43
C LEU A 178 5.03 17.21 13.52
N PRO A 179 5.80 18.14 14.10
CA PRO A 179 6.72 18.96 13.33
C PRO A 179 7.71 18.08 12.59
N SER A 180 7.93 18.36 11.31
CA SER A 180 8.95 17.67 10.54
C SER A 180 10.34 18.18 10.91
N HIS A 181 11.28 17.28 11.11
CA HIS A 181 12.64 17.64 11.52
C HIS A 181 13.61 17.94 10.36
N ASP A 182 13.21 17.65 9.11
CA ASP A 182 14.02 17.83 7.90
C ASP A 182 13.13 18.16 6.70
N ASP A 183 13.70 18.53 5.55
CA ASP A 183 12.94 18.71 4.30
C ASP A 183 12.69 17.36 3.61
N PRO A 184 11.42 16.91 3.46
CA PRO A 184 11.11 15.68 2.76
C PRO A 184 11.58 15.65 1.30
N THR A 185 11.66 16.81 0.63
CA THR A 185 12.10 16.91 -0.77
C THR A 185 13.59 16.63 -0.89
N GLU A 186 14.41 17.24 -0.04
CA GLU A 186 15.85 16.96 0.00
C GLU A 186 16.13 15.53 0.46
N ALA A 187 15.40 15.03 1.47
CA ALA A 187 15.52 13.65 1.94
C ALA A 187 15.21 12.64 0.83
N LEU A 188 14.15 12.88 0.04
CA LEU A 188 13.82 12.06 -1.13
C LEU A 188 14.99 12.00 -2.11
N ARG A 189 15.62 13.13 -2.43
CA ARG A 189 16.73 13.18 -3.41
C ARG A 189 17.99 12.45 -2.96
N ARG A 190 18.09 12.10 -1.67
CA ARG A 190 19.18 11.27 -1.13
C ARG A 190 18.90 9.77 -1.21
N THR A 191 17.67 9.35 -1.53
CA THR A 191 17.35 7.92 -1.69
C THR A 191 17.90 7.38 -3.00
N TRP A 192 18.02 6.05 -3.08
CA TRP A 192 18.40 5.38 -4.33
C TRP A 192 17.44 5.74 -5.46
N LEU A 193 16.12 5.64 -5.24
CA LEU A 193 15.13 6.03 -6.26
C LEU A 193 15.20 7.53 -6.61
N GLY A 194 15.38 8.40 -5.62
CA GLY A 194 15.42 9.85 -5.82
C GLY A 194 16.60 10.34 -6.65
N ALA A 195 17.67 9.54 -6.72
CA ALA A 195 18.85 9.78 -7.53
C ALA A 195 18.72 9.32 -8.99
N LEU A 196 17.66 8.58 -9.35
CA LEU A 196 17.42 8.03 -10.69
C LEU A 196 18.64 7.27 -11.27
N PRO A 197 19.18 6.27 -10.56
CA PRO A 197 20.39 5.54 -10.95
C PRO A 197 20.15 4.72 -12.21
N GLU A 198 21.21 4.12 -12.74
CA GLU A 198 21.07 3.20 -13.86
C GLU A 198 20.26 1.94 -13.44
N PRO A 199 19.26 1.52 -14.22
CA PRO A 199 18.28 0.52 -13.79
C PRO A 199 18.86 -0.89 -13.62
N TRP A 200 20.00 -1.20 -14.24
CA TRP A 200 20.69 -2.48 -14.10
C TRP A 200 21.49 -2.59 -12.79
N THR A 201 21.56 -1.54 -11.97
CA THR A 201 22.10 -1.63 -10.61
C THR A 201 21.03 -2.03 -9.59
N PHE A 202 19.85 -2.43 -10.06
CA PHE A 202 18.79 -2.97 -9.21
C PHE A 202 19.25 -4.29 -8.60
N ASP A 203 19.18 -4.37 -7.27
CA ASP A 203 19.35 -5.59 -6.49
C ASP A 203 18.23 -5.68 -5.44
N VAL A 204 18.20 -6.76 -4.66
CA VAL A 204 17.18 -6.96 -3.62
C VAL A 204 17.15 -5.81 -2.60
N THR A 205 18.32 -5.27 -2.21
CA THR A 205 18.39 -4.18 -1.22
C THR A 205 17.86 -2.87 -1.81
N ALA A 206 18.25 -2.54 -3.04
CA ALA A 206 17.74 -1.38 -3.78
C ALA A 206 16.23 -1.52 -4.05
N GLY A 207 15.74 -2.73 -4.33
CA GLY A 207 14.34 -3.06 -4.49
C GLY A 207 13.53 -2.69 -3.26
N TYR A 208 13.88 -3.22 -2.08
CA TYR A 208 13.20 -2.88 -0.82
C TYR A 208 13.36 -1.40 -0.44
N ALA A 209 14.48 -0.76 -0.76
CA ALA A 209 14.64 0.67 -0.51
C ALA A 209 13.74 1.53 -1.41
N LEU A 210 13.57 1.13 -2.68
CA LEU A 210 12.71 1.77 -3.66
C LEU A 210 11.23 1.63 -3.30
N THR A 211 10.78 0.42 -2.95
CA THR A 211 9.38 0.15 -2.61
C THR A 211 8.95 1.00 -1.41
N HIS A 212 9.73 1.01 -0.34
CA HIS A 212 9.48 1.85 0.83
C HIS A 212 9.51 3.35 0.51
N THR A 213 10.40 3.80 -0.38
CA THR A 213 10.39 5.20 -0.83
C THR A 213 9.04 5.56 -1.45
N VAL A 214 8.52 4.73 -2.36
CA VAL A 214 7.20 4.96 -2.97
C VAL A 214 6.08 4.85 -1.94
N PHE A 215 6.13 3.88 -1.02
CA PHE A 215 5.12 3.74 0.02
C PHE A 215 5.08 4.97 0.94
N HIS A 216 6.21 5.55 1.30
CA HIS A 216 6.24 6.79 2.10
C HIS A 216 5.70 8.00 1.32
N LEU A 217 6.06 8.16 0.04
CA LEU A 217 5.56 9.25 -0.80
C LEU A 217 4.03 9.18 -0.99
N THR A 218 3.51 7.98 -1.14
CA THR A 218 2.10 7.73 -1.47
C THR A 218 1.20 7.53 -0.26
N ASP A 219 1.70 7.71 0.97
CA ASP A 219 0.96 7.30 2.18
C ASP A 219 0.42 5.85 2.05
N TRP A 220 1.31 4.95 1.65
CA TRP A 220 1.06 3.53 1.41
C TRP A 220 -0.11 3.30 0.45
N GLY A 221 -0.09 4.02 -0.68
CA GLY A 221 -1.09 3.95 -1.76
C GLY A 221 -2.31 4.86 -1.62
N ALA A 222 -2.47 5.59 -0.51
CA ALA A 222 -3.61 6.48 -0.28
C ALA A 222 -3.52 7.82 -1.03
N ARG A 223 -2.32 8.26 -1.42
CA ARG A 223 -2.05 9.53 -2.10
C ARG A 223 -1.10 9.36 -3.29
N PRO A 224 -1.55 8.78 -4.43
CA PRO A 224 -0.70 8.56 -5.60
C PRO A 224 0.00 9.82 -6.12
N ALA A 225 -0.67 10.97 -6.05
CA ALA A 225 -0.12 12.28 -6.46
C ALA A 225 1.10 12.75 -5.63
N GLY A 226 1.51 12.01 -4.59
CA GLY A 226 2.74 12.27 -3.85
C GLY A 226 4.02 11.88 -4.61
N VAL A 227 3.92 11.09 -5.68
CA VAL A 227 5.09 10.71 -6.51
C VAL A 227 5.42 11.83 -7.49
N PRO A 228 6.66 12.38 -7.48
CA PRO A 228 7.11 13.34 -8.47
C PRO A 228 7.13 12.77 -9.90
N ALA A 229 6.86 13.62 -10.90
CA ALA A 229 6.69 13.20 -12.29
C ALA A 229 7.95 12.54 -12.92
N ASP A 230 9.14 12.92 -12.48
CA ASP A 230 10.39 12.30 -12.91
C ASP A 230 10.54 10.86 -12.37
N LEU A 231 10.15 10.63 -11.11
CA LEU A 231 10.11 9.29 -10.52
C LEU A 231 9.02 8.44 -11.15
N ASP A 232 7.85 9.00 -11.40
CA ASP A 232 6.74 8.33 -12.08
C ASP A 232 7.16 7.83 -13.47
N THR A 233 7.77 8.70 -14.27
CA THR A 233 8.32 8.36 -15.60
C THR A 233 9.36 7.24 -15.51
N TYR A 234 10.28 7.34 -14.53
CA TYR A 234 11.34 6.35 -14.33
C TYR A 234 10.78 4.98 -13.93
N LEU A 235 9.81 4.94 -13.01
CA LEU A 235 9.15 3.72 -12.56
C LEU A 235 8.34 3.07 -13.69
N HIS A 236 7.61 3.84 -14.50
CA HIS A 236 6.91 3.30 -15.67
C HIS A 236 7.83 2.65 -16.70
N HIS A 237 9.08 3.12 -16.80
CA HIS A 237 10.06 2.56 -17.74
C HIS A 237 10.68 1.26 -17.24
N TRP A 238 11.03 1.18 -15.96
CA TRP A 238 11.89 0.11 -15.43
C TRP A 238 11.20 -0.89 -14.51
N LEU A 239 10.02 -0.57 -13.94
CA LEU A 239 9.25 -1.53 -13.15
C LEU A 239 8.97 -2.86 -13.89
N PRO A 240 8.68 -2.91 -15.21
CA PRO A 240 8.46 -4.18 -15.91
C PRO A 240 9.64 -5.15 -15.76
N CYS A 241 10.86 -4.72 -16.06
CA CYS A 241 12.01 -5.63 -16.04
C CYS A 241 12.39 -6.04 -14.63
N TRP A 242 12.21 -5.17 -13.63
CA TRP A 242 12.47 -5.56 -12.24
C TRP A 242 11.44 -6.55 -11.70
N LEU A 243 10.17 -6.42 -12.11
CA LEU A 243 9.16 -7.45 -11.84
C LEU A 243 9.56 -8.77 -12.49
N ASP A 244 9.90 -8.77 -13.78
CA ASP A 244 10.33 -9.99 -14.48
C ASP A 244 11.51 -10.67 -13.75
N SER A 245 12.53 -9.91 -13.34
CA SER A 245 13.66 -10.45 -12.56
C SER A 245 13.23 -11.03 -11.21
N CYS A 246 12.33 -10.37 -10.48
CA CYS A 246 11.81 -10.91 -9.22
C CYS A 246 11.08 -12.24 -9.44
N LEU A 247 10.32 -12.36 -10.53
CA LEU A 247 9.58 -13.59 -10.85
C LEU A 247 10.53 -14.73 -11.25
N GLU A 248 11.53 -14.43 -12.09
CA GLU A 248 12.57 -15.38 -12.50
C GLU A 248 13.35 -15.91 -11.28
N ASP A 249 13.71 -15.02 -10.36
CA ASP A 249 14.42 -15.35 -9.12
C ASP A 249 13.50 -15.88 -8.00
N GLN A 250 12.18 -15.97 -8.26
CA GLN A 250 11.16 -16.39 -7.30
C GLN A 250 11.17 -15.57 -6.00
N GLN A 251 11.49 -14.27 -6.09
CA GLN A 251 11.42 -13.26 -5.03
C GLN A 251 9.98 -12.76 -4.91
N TRP A 252 9.09 -13.59 -4.38
CA TRP A 252 7.65 -13.31 -4.36
C TRP A 252 7.29 -12.12 -3.48
N ASP A 253 7.98 -11.97 -2.34
CA ASP A 253 7.77 -10.85 -1.44
C ASP A 253 8.05 -9.50 -2.11
N LEU A 254 9.27 -9.33 -2.62
CA LEU A 254 9.69 -8.14 -3.36
C LEU A 254 8.84 -7.94 -4.63
N GLY A 255 8.49 -9.02 -5.33
CA GLY A 255 7.58 -8.97 -6.48
C GLY A 255 6.21 -8.38 -6.12
N CYS A 256 5.63 -8.80 -4.99
CA CYS A 256 4.39 -8.22 -4.49
C CYS A 256 4.55 -6.74 -4.09
N GLU A 257 5.65 -6.35 -3.45
CA GLU A 257 5.91 -4.93 -3.17
C GLU A 257 6.04 -4.08 -4.44
N LEU A 258 6.69 -4.59 -5.49
CA LEU A 258 6.77 -3.92 -6.80
C LEU A 258 5.40 -3.81 -7.49
N LEU A 259 4.51 -4.81 -7.34
CA LEU A 259 3.11 -4.68 -7.77
C LEU A 259 2.38 -3.57 -7.01
N ALA A 260 2.60 -3.47 -5.68
CA ALA A 260 2.04 -2.38 -4.88
C ALA A 260 2.60 -1.01 -5.32
N VAL A 261 3.88 -0.91 -5.69
CA VAL A 261 4.47 0.29 -6.31
C VAL A 261 3.69 0.68 -7.55
N GLY A 262 3.53 -0.23 -8.51
CA GLY A 262 2.80 0.03 -9.76
C GLY A 262 1.34 0.45 -9.54
N ALA A 263 0.68 -0.09 -8.52
CA ALA A 263 -0.69 0.27 -8.15
C ALA A 263 -0.80 1.61 -7.39
N SER A 264 0.32 2.13 -6.87
CA SER A 264 0.39 3.38 -6.10
C SER A 264 0.80 4.59 -6.93
N LEU A 265 1.15 4.40 -8.21
CA LEU A 265 1.54 5.48 -9.11
C LEU A 265 0.35 6.40 -9.48
N PRO A 266 0.60 7.69 -9.78
CA PRO A 266 -0.42 8.61 -10.31
C PRO A 266 -1.18 8.04 -11.50
N GLU A 267 -0.46 7.52 -12.49
CA GLU A 267 -1.02 6.72 -13.58
C GLU A 267 -0.83 5.24 -13.24
N PRO A 268 -1.91 4.47 -12.99
CA PRO A 268 -1.75 3.08 -12.58
C PRO A 268 -1.04 2.24 -13.65
N TYR A 269 -0.22 1.31 -13.18
CA TYR A 269 0.52 0.42 -14.06
C TYR A 269 -0.43 -0.42 -14.96
N PRO A 270 -0.21 -0.50 -16.28
CA PRO A 270 -1.19 -1.07 -17.21
C PRO A 270 -1.60 -2.53 -16.94
N PRO A 271 -2.89 -2.90 -17.07
CA PRO A 271 -3.40 -4.26 -16.84
C PRO A 271 -2.70 -5.37 -17.61
N ASP A 272 -2.36 -5.14 -18.86
CA ASP A 272 -1.62 -6.09 -19.71
C ASP A 272 -0.25 -6.45 -19.14
N ARG A 273 0.33 -5.57 -18.31
CA ARG A 273 1.65 -5.78 -17.70
C ARG A 273 1.61 -6.41 -16.31
N HIS A 274 0.57 -6.19 -15.50
CA HIS A 274 0.49 -6.79 -14.16
C HIS A 274 -0.39 -8.05 -14.08
N LEU A 275 -1.36 -8.24 -14.97
CA LEU A 275 -2.22 -9.43 -14.93
C LEU A 275 -1.45 -10.76 -15.08
N PRO A 276 -0.44 -10.90 -15.95
CA PRO A 276 0.38 -12.11 -16.00
C PRO A 276 1.08 -12.39 -14.67
N VAL A 277 1.63 -11.36 -14.04
CA VAL A 277 2.29 -11.46 -12.73
C VAL A 277 1.32 -11.91 -11.65
N TRP A 278 0.10 -11.37 -11.62
CA TRP A 278 -0.92 -11.79 -10.66
C TRP A 278 -1.34 -13.26 -10.83
N ARG A 279 -1.34 -13.79 -12.05
CA ARG A 279 -1.60 -15.22 -12.29
C ARG A 279 -0.51 -16.10 -11.69
N GLU A 280 0.75 -15.70 -11.82
CA GLU A 280 1.88 -16.39 -11.20
C GLU A 280 1.79 -16.35 -9.67
N VAL A 281 1.53 -15.17 -9.08
CA VAL A 281 1.34 -15.04 -7.63
C VAL A 281 0.19 -15.93 -7.14
N ALA A 282 -0.95 -15.93 -7.83
CA ALA A 282 -2.08 -16.79 -7.49
C ALA A 282 -1.73 -18.28 -7.57
N GLY A 283 -0.94 -18.69 -8.57
CA GLY A 283 -0.49 -20.08 -8.73
C GLY A 283 0.57 -20.55 -7.71
N ARG A 284 1.22 -19.62 -7.00
CA ARG A 284 2.28 -19.90 -6.03
C ARG A 284 1.82 -19.88 -4.57
N ARG A 285 0.61 -19.37 -4.32
CA ARG A 285 -0.01 -19.46 -3.00
C ARG A 285 -0.24 -20.91 -2.60
N ALA A 286 -0.01 -21.21 -1.32
CA ALA A 286 -0.39 -22.47 -0.73
C ALA A 286 -1.93 -22.57 -0.58
N PRO A 287 -2.49 -23.79 -0.42
CA PRO A 287 -3.94 -23.98 -0.26
C PRO A 287 -4.56 -23.23 0.93
N ASP A 288 -3.76 -22.90 1.95
CA ASP A 288 -4.18 -22.12 3.12
C ASP A 288 -4.16 -20.60 2.87
N GLY A 289 -3.80 -20.17 1.66
CA GLY A 289 -3.73 -18.78 1.24
C GLY A 289 -2.38 -18.10 1.45
N SER A 290 -1.43 -18.74 2.13
CA SER A 290 -0.10 -18.19 2.38
C SER A 290 0.78 -18.13 1.13
N LEU A 291 1.71 -17.19 1.11
CA LEU A 291 2.72 -17.03 0.08
C LEU A 291 4.11 -17.09 0.71
N HIS A 292 5.03 -17.82 0.10
CA HIS A 292 6.43 -17.86 0.54
C HIS A 292 7.18 -16.61 0.13
N GLU A 293 8.15 -16.17 0.94
CA GLU A 293 8.98 -15.02 0.63
C GLU A 293 9.85 -15.25 -0.62
N VAL A 294 10.59 -16.36 -0.66
CA VAL A 294 11.47 -16.76 -1.76
C VAL A 294 11.38 -18.26 -2.05
N GLY A 295 11.34 -18.65 -3.32
CA GLY A 295 11.48 -20.05 -3.75
C GLY A 295 10.46 -21.02 -3.12
N ALA A 296 10.92 -22.23 -2.75
CA ALA A 296 10.12 -23.26 -2.06
C ALA A 296 10.82 -23.78 -0.78
N GLU A 297 10.01 -24.05 0.26
CA GLU A 297 10.25 -24.34 1.70
C GLU A 297 11.67 -24.56 2.31
N PRO A 298 12.04 -23.72 3.31
CA PRO A 298 12.75 -24.09 4.55
C PRO A 298 11.82 -24.19 5.79
N PRO A 299 12.31 -24.69 6.97
CA PRO A 299 11.48 -25.28 8.04
C PRO A 299 10.70 -24.34 8.99
N ASP A 300 10.89 -23.01 8.94
CA ASP A 300 10.12 -22.08 9.78
C ASP A 300 9.02 -21.37 8.96
N ALA A 301 7.82 -21.95 8.99
CA ALA A 301 6.73 -21.59 8.10
C ALA A 301 6.14 -20.19 8.38
N PHE A 302 6.21 -19.63 9.58
CA PHE A 302 5.57 -18.33 9.86
C PHE A 302 6.45 -17.17 9.40
N ALA A 303 7.71 -17.14 9.86
CA ALA A 303 8.64 -16.05 9.58
C ALA A 303 8.86 -15.81 8.08
N HIS A 304 8.87 -16.89 7.28
CA HIS A 304 9.09 -16.85 5.83
C HIS A 304 7.80 -16.76 4.99
N ARG A 305 6.64 -16.53 5.62
CA ARG A 305 5.36 -16.43 4.92
C ARG A 305 4.53 -15.23 5.30
N TYR A 306 4.62 -14.75 6.54
CA TYR A 306 3.67 -13.75 7.02
C TYR A 306 3.77 -12.45 6.21
N HIS A 307 5.00 -11.98 5.94
CA HIS A 307 5.23 -10.71 5.26
C HIS A 307 4.79 -10.79 3.80
N SER A 308 5.25 -11.79 3.05
CA SER A 308 4.84 -12.03 1.65
C SER A 308 3.34 -12.24 1.49
N THR A 309 2.70 -12.92 2.45
CA THR A 309 1.23 -13.09 2.46
C THR A 309 0.51 -11.75 2.64
N LEU A 310 0.97 -10.91 3.58
CA LEU A 310 0.44 -9.57 3.78
C LEU A 310 0.73 -8.64 2.59
N ALA A 311 1.94 -8.70 2.03
CA ALA A 311 2.37 -7.92 0.88
C ALA A 311 1.51 -8.24 -0.36
N ALA A 312 1.18 -9.53 -0.57
CA ALA A 312 0.28 -9.96 -1.64
C ALA A 312 -1.13 -9.38 -1.46
N ALA A 313 -1.69 -9.42 -0.24
CA ALA A 313 -3.00 -8.83 0.06
C ALA A 313 -3.00 -7.31 -0.16
N PHE A 314 -1.97 -6.64 0.35
CA PHE A 314 -1.78 -5.21 0.20
C PHE A 314 -1.70 -4.78 -1.27
N ALA A 315 -0.82 -5.42 -2.04
CA ALA A 315 -0.65 -5.14 -3.46
C ALA A 315 -1.94 -5.44 -4.26
N ALA A 316 -2.65 -6.52 -3.93
CA ALA A 316 -3.88 -6.89 -4.62
C ALA A 316 -5.01 -5.89 -4.35
N ALA A 317 -5.17 -5.45 -3.10
CA ALA A 317 -6.14 -4.44 -2.71
C ALA A 317 -5.84 -3.09 -3.40
N LEU A 318 -4.58 -2.66 -3.44
CA LEU A 318 -4.18 -1.44 -4.15
C LEU A 318 -4.42 -1.53 -5.66
N THR A 319 -4.12 -2.68 -6.27
CA THR A 319 -4.36 -2.92 -7.71
C THR A 319 -5.84 -2.84 -8.03
N ALA A 320 -6.69 -3.44 -7.18
CA ALA A 320 -8.14 -3.39 -7.32
C ALA A 320 -8.69 -1.97 -7.17
N ALA A 321 -8.17 -1.20 -6.20
CA ALA A 321 -8.57 0.18 -5.95
C ALA A 321 -8.13 1.13 -7.07
N SER A 322 -6.89 1.03 -7.56
CA SER A 322 -6.37 1.85 -8.66
C SER A 322 -7.12 1.62 -9.96
N THR A 323 -7.36 0.37 -10.33
CA THR A 323 -8.15 0.01 -11.52
C THR A 323 -9.59 0.53 -11.43
N THR A 324 -10.15 0.60 -10.23
CA THR A 324 -11.51 1.12 -10.01
C THR A 324 -11.56 2.65 -10.16
N ARG A 325 -10.53 3.37 -9.71
CA ARG A 325 -10.41 4.83 -9.88
C ARG A 325 -10.20 5.26 -11.33
N SER A 326 -9.49 4.46 -12.13
CA SER A 326 -9.23 4.77 -13.54
C SER A 326 -10.42 4.51 -14.47
N ARG A 327 -11.53 3.94 -13.98
CA ARG A 327 -12.74 3.81 -14.82
C ARG A 327 -13.36 5.19 -15.04
N PRO A 328 -13.59 5.61 -16.30
CA PRO A 328 -14.42 6.78 -16.56
C PRO A 328 -15.79 6.55 -15.93
N SER A 329 -16.25 7.50 -15.12
CA SER A 329 -17.63 7.49 -14.62
C SER A 329 -18.58 7.42 -15.81
N GLU A 330 -19.37 6.34 -15.92
CA GLU A 330 -20.45 6.22 -16.90
C GLU A 330 -21.52 7.33 -16.75
N SER A 331 -21.48 8.13 -15.68
CA SER A 331 -22.34 9.31 -15.53
C SER A 331 -21.93 10.50 -16.41
N ALA A 332 -20.68 10.59 -16.87
CA ALA A 332 -20.22 11.72 -17.68
C ALA A 332 -20.71 11.67 -19.15
N HIS A 333 -21.21 10.53 -19.61
CA HIS A 333 -21.67 10.36 -20.99
C HIS A 333 -23.17 10.65 -21.22
N ARG A 334 -23.97 10.92 -20.16
CA ARG A 334 -25.40 11.21 -20.31
C ARG A 334 -25.76 12.70 -20.46
N ASP A 335 -24.85 13.62 -20.17
CA ASP A 335 -25.13 15.07 -20.24
C ASP A 335 -24.69 15.75 -21.53
N ALA A 336 -24.06 15.04 -22.47
CA ALA A 336 -23.72 15.57 -23.78
C ALA A 336 -24.85 15.31 -24.79
N HIS A 337 -25.99 15.99 -24.63
CA HIS A 337 -26.97 16.13 -25.71
C HIS A 337 -26.52 17.26 -26.66
N PRO A 338 -26.40 17.03 -27.97
CA PRO A 338 -25.90 18.04 -28.90
C PRO A 338 -26.98 19.09 -29.17
N GLY A 339 -26.80 20.28 -28.59
CA GLY A 339 -27.54 21.48 -28.97
C GLY A 339 -27.25 21.86 -30.43
N HIS A 340 -28.34 22.05 -31.17
CA HIS A 340 -28.44 22.59 -32.53
C HIS A 340 -27.42 23.70 -32.87
N PRO A 341 -26.74 23.67 -34.04
CA PRO A 341 -25.94 24.81 -34.49
C PRO A 341 -26.84 25.86 -35.14
N GLY A 342 -26.88 27.06 -34.54
CA GLY A 342 -27.42 28.27 -35.16
C GLY A 342 -26.48 28.81 -36.24
N HIS A 343 -27.02 29.07 -37.43
CA HIS A 343 -26.35 29.77 -38.53
C HIS A 343 -26.01 31.23 -38.17
N PRO A 344 -24.85 31.77 -38.59
CA PRO A 344 -24.67 33.20 -38.73
C PRO A 344 -24.91 33.61 -40.20
N ALA A 345 -25.80 34.59 -40.43
CA ALA A 345 -25.91 35.29 -41.69
C ALA A 345 -25.36 36.72 -41.54
N HIS A 346 -24.20 36.96 -42.15
CA HIS A 346 -23.68 38.28 -42.46
C HIS A 346 -24.39 38.86 -43.69
N ALA A 347 -24.89 40.08 -43.58
CA ALA A 347 -25.03 41.07 -44.65
C ALA A 347 -25.33 42.41 -43.94
N GLY A 348 -24.74 43.56 -44.23
CA GLY A 348 -23.85 44.03 -45.28
C GLY A 348 -23.95 45.55 -45.20
N ALA A 349 -22.83 46.26 -45.12
CA ALA A 349 -22.80 47.71 -45.18
C ALA A 349 -22.94 48.17 -46.63
N HIS A 350 -23.82 49.13 -46.91
CA HIS A 350 -23.57 50.24 -47.84
C HIS A 350 -24.72 51.27 -47.83
N ARG A 351 -24.32 52.52 -47.55
CA ARG A 351 -24.97 53.84 -47.74
C ARG A 351 -26.05 54.27 -46.76
#